data_AF-A0A5B7TEZ3-F1
#
_entry.id   AF-A0A5B7TEZ3-F1
#
_cell.length_a   1.000
_cell.length_b   1.000
_cell.length_c   1.000
_cell.angle_alpha   90.00
_cell.angle_beta   90.00
_cell.angle_gamma   90.00
#
_symmetry.space_group_name_H-M   'P 1'
#
loop_
_entity.id
_entity.type
_entity.pdbx_description
1 polymer ?
#
loop_
_entity_poly.entity_id
_entity_poly.type
_entity_poly.pdbx_seq_one_letter_code
_entity_poly.pdbx_strand_id
1 'polypeptide(L)'
;MILKGVIMAWLAKIIEQIEKNFKVHVHGSIDKNYRIESVQFLIPPNNDNFIPTPNTLYIGNYQDFCNMNLKVPILLLNCQSISANENGLHIYQKLDPMQVCNCIQQEILRSRQNDFKKEEILNILEAGYGIQAIIDTARKFIQNSLSPFAAHQFLNYCSQLQLP
;
A
#
# COMPACT_ATOMS: atom_id res chain seq x y z
N MET A 1 14.86 2.83 23.31
CA MET A 1 13.73 3.69 22.88
C MET A 1 14.07 4.19 21.49
N ILE A 2 13.09 4.30 20.57
CA ILE A 2 13.19 4.59 19.11
C ILE A 2 13.28 3.28 18.29
N LEU A 3 12.37 2.90 17.38
CA LEU A 3 11.34 3.62 16.61
C LEU A 3 9.91 3.07 16.88
N LYS A 4 8.99 3.93 17.33
CA LYS A 4 7.55 3.77 17.03
C LYS A 4 7.34 4.20 15.57
N GLY A 5 7.94 3.48 14.64
CA GLY A 5 7.60 3.60 13.23
C GLY A 5 6.33 2.81 13.02
N VAL A 6 5.17 3.44 13.17
CA VAL A 6 3.92 2.77 12.82
C VAL A 6 4.01 2.42 11.34
N ILE A 7 4.02 1.12 11.03
CA ILE A 7 4.35 0.67 9.69
C ILE A 7 3.10 0.77 8.79
N MET A 8 3.16 1.68 7.82
CA MET A 8 2.03 2.09 6.98
C MET A 8 2.34 1.88 5.49
N ALA A 9 1.33 1.55 4.69
CA ALA A 9 1.45 1.55 3.24
C ALA A 9 1.21 2.95 2.66
N TRP A 10 1.88 3.26 1.55
CA TRP A 10 1.59 4.48 0.79
C TRP A 10 0.30 4.33 0.02
N LEU A 11 -0.56 5.35 0.05
CA LEU A 11 -1.81 5.36 -0.72
C LEU A 11 -1.53 5.19 -2.22
N ALA A 12 -0.45 5.78 -2.75
CA ALA A 12 0.01 5.56 -4.12
C ALA A 12 0.14 4.08 -4.49
N LYS A 13 0.77 3.28 -3.62
CA LYS A 13 0.99 1.84 -3.85
C LYS A 13 -0.30 1.05 -3.74
N ILE A 14 -1.15 1.42 -2.79
CA ILE A 14 -2.48 0.81 -2.64
C ILE A 14 -3.29 1.03 -3.92
N ILE A 15 -3.32 2.27 -4.44
CA ILE A 15 -3.98 2.61 -5.70
C ILE A 15 -3.39 1.77 -6.84
N GLU A 16 -2.07 1.74 -6.99
CA GLU A 16 -1.40 0.95 -8.04
C GLU A 16 -1.79 -0.54 -7.98
N GLN A 17 -1.84 -1.14 -6.79
CA GLN A 17 -2.24 -2.54 -6.65
C GLN A 17 -3.71 -2.78 -7.00
N ILE A 18 -4.61 -1.87 -6.62
CA ILE A 18 -6.03 -1.96 -6.98
C ILE A 18 -6.19 -1.87 -8.50
N GLU A 19 -5.59 -0.86 -9.12
CA GLU A 19 -5.67 -0.65 -10.57
C GLU A 19 -5.12 -1.86 -11.34
N LYS A 20 -3.98 -2.41 -10.88
CA LYS A 20 -3.36 -3.59 -11.49
C LYS A 20 -4.18 -4.86 -11.31
N ASN A 21 -4.69 -5.14 -10.10
CA ASN A 21 -5.37 -6.39 -9.79
C ASN A 21 -6.77 -6.45 -10.40
N PHE A 22 -7.50 -5.33 -10.40
CA PHE A 22 -8.87 -5.27 -10.90
C PHE A 22 -8.98 -4.73 -12.33
N LYS A 23 -7.87 -4.26 -12.92
CA LYS A 23 -7.83 -3.62 -14.26
C LYS A 23 -8.81 -2.44 -14.34
N VAL A 24 -8.79 -1.62 -13.29
CA VAL A 24 -9.62 -0.42 -13.13
C VAL A 24 -8.76 0.83 -13.00
N HIS A 25 -9.41 1.99 -13.01
CA HIS A 25 -8.76 3.24 -12.64
C HIS A 25 -9.37 3.81 -11.37
N VAL A 26 -8.51 4.23 -10.45
CA VAL A 26 -8.92 4.94 -9.25
C VAL A 26 -8.83 6.43 -9.55
N HIS A 27 -9.97 7.10 -9.48
CA HIS A 27 -10.10 8.53 -9.68
C HIS A 27 -10.17 9.25 -8.33
N GLY A 28 -9.88 10.56 -8.29
CA GLY A 28 -9.97 11.38 -7.08
C GLY A 28 -8.73 12.22 -6.82
N SER A 29 -8.83 13.12 -5.84
CA SER A 29 -7.81 14.14 -5.53
C SER A 29 -7.25 14.01 -4.11
N ILE A 30 -6.96 12.77 -3.67
CA ILE A 30 -6.28 12.55 -2.39
C ILE A 30 -4.76 12.56 -2.60
N ASP A 31 -4.03 13.15 -1.66
CA ASP A 31 -2.57 13.12 -1.66
C ASP A 31 -2.07 11.66 -1.69
N LYS A 32 -1.38 11.30 -2.76
CA LYS A 32 -0.80 9.97 -2.97
C LYS A 32 0.29 9.62 -1.94
N ASN A 33 0.87 10.63 -1.30
CA ASN A 33 1.83 10.48 -0.20
C ASN A 33 1.14 10.21 1.15
N TYR A 34 -0.18 10.15 1.20
CA TYR A 34 -0.87 9.77 2.42
C TYR A 34 -0.53 8.33 2.82
N ARG A 35 -0.38 8.09 4.12
CA ARG A 35 -0.01 6.79 4.68
C ARG A 35 -1.22 6.11 5.31
N ILE A 36 -1.44 4.85 4.95
CA ILE A 36 -2.56 4.04 5.38
C ILE A 36 -2.06 2.89 6.26
N GLU A 37 -2.58 2.84 7.48
CA GLU A 37 -2.33 1.79 8.46
C GLU A 37 -3.36 0.68 8.41
N SER A 38 -4.61 1.03 8.11
CA SER A 38 -5.74 0.12 8.17
C SER A 38 -6.80 0.46 7.13
N VAL A 39 -7.68 -0.50 6.87
CA VAL A 39 -8.80 -0.35 5.95
C VAL A 39 -10.07 -0.84 6.63
N GLN A 40 -11.16 -0.09 6.48
CA GLN A 40 -12.44 -0.37 7.13
C GLN A 40 -13.60 -0.14 6.17
N PHE A 41 -14.71 -0.84 6.38
CA PHE A 41 -15.94 -0.58 5.64
C PHE A 41 -16.70 0.59 6.26
N LEU A 42 -17.25 1.46 5.42
CA LEU A 42 -18.30 2.38 5.80
C LEU A 42 -19.60 1.58 5.96
N ILE A 43 -20.28 1.77 7.09
CA ILE A 43 -21.55 1.11 7.41
C ILE A 43 -22.67 2.15 7.30
N PRO A 44 -23.60 2.05 6.32
CA PRO A 44 -24.71 2.98 6.19
C PRO A 44 -25.87 2.60 7.12
N PRO A 45 -26.67 3.55 7.63
CA PRO A 45 -26.31 4.81 8.27
C PRO A 45 -26.69 4.78 9.76
N ASN A 46 -25.75 5.09 10.67
CA ASN A 46 -26.08 5.59 12.01
C ASN A 46 -25.24 6.86 12.23
N ASN A 47 -25.71 7.95 11.62
CA ASN A 47 -25.51 9.31 12.11
C ASN A 47 -25.76 9.26 13.63
N ASP A 48 -24.82 9.53 14.55
CA ASP A 48 -24.11 10.79 14.72
C ASP A 48 -22.68 10.63 15.28
N ASN A 49 -22.17 9.39 15.39
CA ASN A 49 -20.91 9.10 16.10
C ASN A 49 -19.82 8.48 15.20
N PHE A 50 -19.77 8.82 13.91
CA PHE A 50 -18.63 8.41 13.09
C PHE A 50 -17.38 9.16 13.57
N ILE A 51 -16.56 8.47 14.36
CA ILE A 51 -15.27 8.96 14.81
C ILE A 51 -14.23 8.43 13.82
N PRO A 52 -13.70 9.28 12.92
CA PRO A 52 -12.67 8.85 11.99
C PRO A 52 -11.42 8.42 12.73
N THR A 53 -11.04 7.16 12.54
CA THR A 53 -9.72 6.67 12.92
C THR A 53 -8.67 7.27 11.98
N PRO A 54 -7.57 7.84 12.51
CA PRO A 54 -6.48 8.37 11.68
C PRO A 54 -5.84 7.27 10.81
N ASN A 55 -5.22 7.68 9.70
CA ASN A 55 -4.47 6.79 8.79
C ASN A 55 -5.28 5.57 8.31
N THR A 56 -6.61 5.68 8.26
CA THR A 56 -7.50 4.60 7.88
C THR A 56 -8.17 4.92 6.55
N LEU A 57 -8.10 3.98 5.60
CA LEU A 57 -8.82 4.07 4.33
C LEU A 57 -10.20 3.45 4.51
N TYR A 58 -11.25 4.21 4.26
CA TYR A 58 -12.62 3.71 4.35
C TYR A 58 -13.14 3.29 2.98
N ILE A 59 -13.84 2.16 2.90
CA ILE A 59 -14.44 1.65 1.65
C ILE A 59 -15.95 1.68 1.79
N GLY A 60 -16.64 2.24 0.80
CA GLY A 60 -18.10 2.22 0.75
C GLY A 60 -18.61 2.10 -0.69
N ASN A 61 -19.90 1.76 -0.84
CA ASN A 61 -20.55 1.86 -2.14
C ASN A 61 -20.97 3.31 -2.39
N TYR A 62 -20.80 3.78 -3.63
CA TYR A 62 -21.18 5.12 -4.01
C TYR A 62 -22.66 5.42 -3.76
N GLN A 63 -23.56 4.46 -4.01
CA GLN A 63 -25.01 4.64 -3.82
C GLN A 63 -25.40 4.97 -2.38
N ASP A 64 -24.64 4.46 -1.41
CA ASP A 64 -24.95 4.62 0.02
C ASP A 64 -24.31 5.90 0.61
N PHE A 65 -23.23 6.40 0.00
CA PHE A 65 -22.38 7.45 0.59
C PHE A 65 -22.08 8.63 -0.36
N CYS A 66 -22.75 8.74 -1.50
CA CYS A 66 -22.49 9.79 -2.50
C CYS A 66 -22.61 11.21 -1.94
N ASN A 67 -23.45 11.43 -0.92
CA ASN A 67 -23.69 12.74 -0.33
C ASN A 67 -22.83 13.02 0.93
N MET A 68 -21.96 12.10 1.32
CA MET A 68 -21.20 12.22 2.57
C MET A 68 -19.91 13.02 2.34
N ASN A 69 -19.79 14.18 2.97
CA ASN A 69 -18.58 15.00 2.92
C ASN A 69 -17.72 14.75 4.16
N LEU A 70 -16.87 13.73 4.10
CA LEU A 70 -15.95 13.39 5.18
C LEU A 70 -14.54 13.87 4.85
N LYS A 71 -13.85 14.46 5.84
CA LYS A 71 -12.43 14.85 5.74
C LYS A 71 -11.49 13.67 6.02
N VAL A 72 -11.80 12.50 5.48
CA VAL A 72 -10.95 11.30 5.60
C VAL A 72 -10.75 10.61 4.26
N PRO A 73 -9.67 9.82 4.09
CA PRO A 73 -9.48 9.02 2.90
C PRO A 73 -10.60 7.99 2.75
N ILE A 74 -11.39 8.15 1.69
CA ILE A 74 -12.49 7.24 1.35
C ILE A 74 -12.32 6.77 -0.08
N LEU A 75 -12.58 5.49 -0.29
CA LEU A 75 -12.70 4.84 -1.59
C LEU A 75 -14.17 4.44 -1.81
N LEU A 76 -14.84 5.14 -2.73
CA LEU A 76 -16.20 4.83 -3.16
C LEU A 76 -16.18 3.90 -4.38
N LEU A 77 -16.83 2.76 -4.25
CA LEU A 77 -16.93 1.75 -5.31
C LEU A 77 -18.25 1.89 -6.07
N ASN A 78 -18.30 1.33 -7.29
CA ASN A 78 -19.53 1.19 -8.06
C ASN A 78 -20.17 2.54 -8.45
N CYS A 79 -19.35 3.54 -8.78
CA CYS A 79 -19.83 4.86 -9.15
C CYS A 79 -20.45 4.86 -10.56
N GLN A 80 -21.71 5.29 -10.69
CA GLN A 80 -22.46 5.24 -11.96
C GLN A 80 -22.32 6.51 -12.82
N SER A 81 -21.77 7.61 -12.28
CA SER A 81 -21.66 8.89 -12.98
C SER A 81 -20.34 9.57 -12.65
N ILE A 82 -19.81 10.34 -13.60
CA ILE A 82 -18.56 11.12 -13.46
C ILE A 82 -18.70 12.25 -12.44
N SER A 83 -19.91 12.50 -11.89
CA SER A 83 -20.15 13.53 -10.88
C SER A 83 -19.16 13.39 -9.73
N ALA A 84 -18.17 14.28 -9.76
CA ALA A 84 -17.00 14.26 -8.91
C ALA A 84 -17.44 14.45 -7.47
N ASN A 85 -17.35 13.38 -6.68
CA ASN A 85 -17.22 13.60 -5.26
C ASN A 85 -15.79 14.13 -5.06
N GLU A 86 -15.65 15.46 -5.02
CA GLU A 86 -14.36 16.16 -5.09
C GLU A 86 -13.40 15.77 -3.95
N ASN A 87 -13.94 15.16 -2.88
CA ASN A 87 -13.23 14.90 -1.63
C ASN A 87 -12.87 13.43 -1.37
N GLY A 88 -12.91 12.56 -2.38
CA GLY A 88 -12.65 11.12 -2.20
C GLY A 88 -11.94 10.45 -3.37
N LEU A 89 -11.57 9.20 -3.18
CA LEU A 89 -11.22 8.27 -4.25
C LEU A 89 -12.48 7.54 -4.73
N HIS A 90 -12.59 7.28 -6.02
CA HIS A 90 -13.72 6.54 -6.58
C HIS A 90 -13.34 5.64 -7.75
N ILE A 91 -14.10 4.56 -7.91
CA ILE A 91 -13.99 3.60 -9.01
C ILE A 91 -15.36 3.47 -9.69
N TYR A 92 -15.38 3.65 -11.00
CA TYR A 92 -16.62 3.58 -11.80
C TYR A 92 -17.07 2.14 -12.06
N GLN A 93 -16.14 1.20 -12.13
CA GLN A 93 -16.44 -0.19 -12.44
C GLN A 93 -17.11 -0.89 -11.26
N LYS A 94 -17.96 -1.87 -11.58
CA LYS A 94 -18.60 -2.69 -10.56
C LYS A 94 -17.58 -3.64 -9.93
N LEU A 95 -17.23 -3.42 -8.67
CA LEU A 95 -16.31 -4.23 -7.89
C LEU A 95 -16.96 -4.72 -6.60
N ASP A 96 -16.52 -5.89 -6.13
CA ASP A 96 -16.87 -6.41 -4.82
C ASP A 96 -16.06 -5.68 -3.73
N PRO A 97 -16.71 -4.97 -2.79
CA PRO A 97 -16.04 -4.29 -1.69
C PRO A 97 -15.13 -5.21 -0.86
N MET A 98 -15.52 -6.48 -0.68
CA MET A 98 -14.71 -7.45 0.06
C MET A 98 -13.39 -7.74 -0.65
N GLN A 99 -13.42 -7.92 -1.97
CA GLN A 99 -12.21 -8.17 -2.75
C GLN A 99 -11.26 -6.98 -2.73
N VAL A 100 -11.81 -5.77 -2.87
CA VAL A 100 -11.02 -4.53 -2.81
C VAL A 100 -10.39 -4.38 -1.42
N CYS A 101 -11.15 -4.62 -0.35
CA CYS A 101 -10.65 -4.59 1.02
C CYS A 101 -9.50 -5.59 1.22
N ASN A 102 -9.67 -6.83 0.78
CA ASN A 102 -8.61 -7.85 0.87
C ASN A 102 -7.35 -7.44 0.10
N CYS A 103 -7.49 -6.86 -1.09
CA CYS A 103 -6.37 -6.35 -1.87
C CYS A 103 -5.60 -5.26 -1.11
N ILE A 104 -6.32 -4.33 -0.47
CA ILE A 104 -5.71 -3.26 0.33
C ILE A 104 -5.00 -3.84 1.56
N GLN A 105 -5.64 -4.77 2.28
CA GLN A 105 -5.05 -5.43 3.45
C GLN A 105 -3.76 -6.17 3.09
N GLN A 106 -3.73 -6.86 1.95
CA GLN A 106 -2.54 -7.54 1.47
C GLN A 106 -1.39 -6.57 1.18
N GLU A 107 -1.66 -5.42 0.55
CA GLU A 107 -0.60 -4.42 0.29
C GLU A 107 -0.12 -3.76 1.59
N ILE A 108 -1.00 -3.51 2.56
CA ILE A 108 -0.60 -3.05 3.90
C ILE A 108 0.34 -4.06 4.55
N LEU A 109 -0.04 -5.34 4.59
CA LEU A 109 0.80 -6.41 5.16
C LEU A 109 2.13 -6.55 4.41
N ARG A 110 2.13 -6.45 3.09
CA ARG A 110 3.34 -6.51 2.27
C ARG A 110 4.28 -5.33 2.57
N SER A 111 3.74 -4.12 2.69
CA SER A 111 4.53 -2.95 3.10
C SER A 111 5.17 -3.18 4.46
N ARG A 112 4.42 -3.76 5.41
CA ARG A 112 4.93 -4.11 6.74
C ARG A 112 6.10 -5.09 6.70
N GLN A 113 5.96 -6.15 5.92
CA GLN A 113 7.03 -7.13 5.75
C GLN A 113 8.27 -6.54 5.08
N ASN A 114 8.09 -5.64 4.12
CA ASN A 114 9.22 -4.99 3.44
C ASN A 114 9.99 -4.07 4.38
N ASP A 115 9.30 -3.32 5.24
CA ASP A 115 9.95 -2.44 6.19
C ASP A 115 10.67 -3.23 7.28
N PHE A 116 10.08 -4.32 7.79
CA PHE A 116 10.76 -5.25 8.70
C PHE A 116 12.05 -5.82 8.10
N LYS A 117 12.01 -6.26 6.83
CA LYS A 117 13.20 -6.78 6.14
C LYS A 117 14.28 -5.73 5.93
N LYS A 118 13.90 -4.46 5.72
CA LYS A 118 14.88 -3.36 5.63
C LYS A 118 15.56 -3.11 6.97
N GLU A 119 14.81 -3.09 8.06
CA GLU A 119 15.37 -2.97 9.41
C GLU A 119 16.32 -4.14 9.72
N GLU A 120 15.97 -5.36 9.32
CA GLU A 120 16.86 -6.52 9.46
C GLU A 120 18.20 -6.32 8.72
N ILE A 121 18.17 -5.84 7.47
CA ILE A 121 19.38 -5.54 6.70
C ILE A 121 20.20 -4.43 7.36
N LEU A 122 19.57 -3.36 7.84
CA LEU A 122 20.23 -2.26 8.54
C LEU A 122 20.90 -2.73 9.84
N ASN A 123 20.23 -3.57 10.62
CA ASN A 123 20.80 -4.12 11.85
C ASN A 123 22.03 -5.00 11.56
N ILE A 124 22.01 -5.78 10.46
CA ILE A 124 23.17 -6.58 10.04
C ILE A 124 24.34 -5.68 9.61
N LEU A 125 24.05 -4.58 8.90
CA LEU A 125 25.04 -3.56 8.52
C LEU A 125 25.68 -2.90 9.75
N GLU A 126 24.86 -2.48 10.71
CA GLU A 126 25.30 -1.82 11.94
C GLU A 126 26.07 -2.77 12.88
N ALA A 127 25.72 -4.06 12.90
CA ALA A 127 26.41 -5.08 13.68
C ALA A 127 27.78 -5.49 13.09
N GLY A 128 28.20 -4.89 11.96
CA GLY A 128 29.54 -5.08 11.41
C GLY A 128 29.77 -6.45 10.74
N TYR A 129 28.71 -7.19 10.42
CA TYR A 129 28.83 -8.42 9.65
C TYR A 129 29.32 -8.06 8.23
N GLY A 130 30.49 -8.58 7.84
CA GLY A 130 31.18 -8.21 6.61
C GLY A 130 30.30 -8.31 5.36
N ILE A 131 30.74 -7.63 4.29
CA ILE A 131 30.06 -7.48 2.98
C ILE A 131 29.38 -8.76 2.48
N GLN A 132 29.94 -9.93 2.76
CA GLN A 132 29.36 -11.22 2.39
C GLN A 132 27.98 -11.50 3.02
N ALA A 133 27.79 -11.20 4.31
CA ALA A 133 26.50 -11.37 4.99
C ALA A 133 25.43 -10.41 4.44
N ILE A 134 25.85 -9.22 4.02
CA ILE A 134 25.00 -8.21 3.38
C ILE A 134 24.58 -8.70 1.99
N ILE A 135 25.52 -9.22 1.20
CA ILE A 135 25.25 -9.79 -0.13
C ILE A 135 24.30 -11.00 -0.03
N ASP A 136 24.50 -11.90 0.93
CA ASP A 136 23.65 -13.08 1.09
C ASP A 136 22.22 -12.71 1.52
N THR A 137 22.08 -11.67 2.35
CA THR A 137 20.77 -11.15 2.78
C THR A 137 20.06 -10.37 1.66
N ALA A 138 20.80 -9.52 0.93
CA ALA A 138 20.28 -8.80 -0.24
C ALA A 138 19.87 -9.78 -1.35
N ARG A 139 20.63 -10.85 -1.56
CA ARG A 139 20.31 -11.90 -2.52
C ARG A 139 19.01 -12.62 -2.15
N LYS A 140 18.82 -12.97 -0.88
CA LYS A 140 17.55 -13.51 -0.38
C LYS A 140 16.40 -12.51 -0.56
N PHE A 141 16.64 -11.22 -0.38
CA PHE A 141 15.64 -10.17 -0.57
C PHE A 141 15.20 -10.05 -2.04
N ILE A 142 16.15 -10.07 -2.97
CA ILE A 142 15.88 -9.98 -4.41
C ILE A 142 15.22 -11.26 -4.93
N GLN A 143 15.66 -12.44 -4.50
CA GLN A 143 15.06 -13.72 -4.92
C GLN A 143 13.61 -13.87 -4.46
N ASN A 144 13.25 -13.30 -3.31
CA ASN A 144 11.87 -13.32 -2.79
C ASN A 144 10.99 -12.20 -3.36
N SER A 145 11.56 -11.16 -3.97
CA SER A 145 10.82 -10.07 -4.62
C SER A 145 10.88 -10.24 -6.14
N LEU A 146 10.05 -11.13 -6.67
CA LEU A 146 10.01 -11.47 -8.10
C LEU A 146 9.83 -10.24 -9.00
N SER A 147 10.97 -9.74 -9.50
CA SER A 147 11.17 -9.21 -10.84
C SER A 147 12.46 -9.86 -11.36
N PRO A 148 12.39 -10.78 -12.35
CA PRO A 148 13.56 -11.44 -12.93
C PRO A 148 14.61 -10.45 -13.46
N PHE A 149 14.18 -9.23 -13.80
CA PHE A 149 15.02 -8.18 -14.34
C PHE A 149 15.98 -7.57 -13.29
N ALA A 150 15.49 -7.34 -12.07
CA ALA A 150 16.30 -6.78 -10.98
C ALA A 150 17.35 -7.79 -10.47
N ALA A 151 16.98 -9.08 -10.44
CA ALA A 151 17.91 -10.16 -10.11
C ALA A 151 19.06 -10.27 -11.12
N HIS A 152 18.77 -10.11 -12.41
CA HIS A 152 19.77 -10.21 -13.45
C HIS A 152 20.74 -9.00 -13.46
N GLN A 153 20.23 -7.81 -13.20
CA GLN A 153 21.04 -6.59 -13.13
C GLN A 153 21.99 -6.58 -11.92
N PHE A 154 21.52 -7.10 -10.77
CA PHE A 154 22.35 -7.23 -9.56
C PHE A 154 23.42 -8.32 -9.71
N LEU A 155 23.09 -9.47 -10.31
CA LEU A 155 24.07 -10.52 -10.60
C LEU A 155 25.16 -10.04 -11.57
N ASN A 156 24.80 -9.26 -12.59
CA ASN A 156 25.77 -8.65 -13.50
C ASN A 156 26.70 -7.65 -12.80
N TYR A 157 26.19 -6.88 -11.85
CA TYR A 157 27.00 -5.95 -11.06
C TYR A 157 27.97 -6.70 -10.11
N CYS A 158 27.51 -7.79 -9.48
CA CYS A 158 28.37 -8.65 -8.66
C CYS A 158 29.46 -9.35 -9.47
N SER A 159 29.21 -9.76 -10.72
CA SER A 159 30.24 -10.34 -11.60
C SER A 159 31.27 -9.32 -12.09
N GLN A 160 30.92 -8.04 -12.11
CA GLN A 160 31.85 -6.95 -12.46
C GLN A 160 32.72 -6.51 -11.26
N LEU A 161 32.30 -6.83 -10.04
CA LEU A 161 33.04 -6.59 -8.80
C LEU A 161 34.01 -7.75 -8.47
N GLN A 162 34.65 -8.35 -9.47
CA GLN A 162 35.84 -9.19 -9.23
C GLN A 162 36.94 -8.35 -8.58
N LEU A 163 36.85 -8.22 -7.26
CA LEU A 163 37.98 -7.98 -6.37
C LEU A 163 38.62 -9.36 -6.11
N PRO A 164 39.96 -9.40 -6.03
CA PRO A 164 40.83 -10.53 -6.40
C PRO A 164 40.47 -11.89 -5.82
#